data_AF-A0A176RXK6-F1
#
_entry.id   AF-A0A176RXK6-F1
#
_cell.length_a   1.000
_cell.length_b   1.000
_cell.length_c   1.000
_cell.angle_alpha   90.00
_cell.angle_beta   90.00
_cell.angle_gamma   90.00
#
_symmetry.space_group_name_H-M   'P 1'
#
loop_
_entity.id
_entity.type
_entity.pdbx_description
1 polymer ?
#
loop_
_entity_poly.entity_id
_entity_poly.type
_entity_poly.pdbx_seq_one_letter_code
_entity_poly.pdbx_strand_id
1 'polypeptide(L)'
;LKSAQVSISLKGASSVATDTAQIIFMDGTLERLQTLFQLSDEFEQTMNGNLVGSIVPGVINIAGVFFLHTGIAVGMGLYYLGSLVGLGYTLYPLVKHQDKTPVLIEQREL
;
A
#
# COMPACT_ATOMS: atom_id res chain seq x y z
N LEU A 1 17.97 3.92 18.76
CA LEU A 1 17.35 4.16 17.43
C LEU A 1 18.28 3.90 16.24
N LYS A 2 19.60 4.12 16.33
CA LYS A 2 20.54 4.00 15.18
C LYS A 2 20.71 2.59 14.58
N SER A 3 20.19 1.53 15.22
CA SER A 3 20.39 0.14 14.79
C SER A 3 19.11 -0.58 14.32
N ALA A 4 17.93 0.05 14.46
CA ALA A 4 16.67 -0.56 14.02
C ALA A 4 16.35 -0.10 12.59
N GLN A 5 15.79 -0.99 11.78
CA GLN A 5 15.31 -0.68 10.43
C GLN A 5 14.09 0.24 10.47
N VAL A 6 13.23 0.07 11.49
CA VAL A 6 12.04 0.89 11.73
C VAL A 6 12.03 1.39 13.16
N SER A 7 11.87 2.71 13.32
CA SER A 7 11.80 3.43 14.60
C SER A 7 10.35 3.76 14.94
N ILE A 8 9.85 3.20 16.05
CA ILE A 8 8.48 3.42 16.54
C ILE A 8 8.55 4.16 17.89
N SER A 9 7.81 5.26 18.02
CA SER A 9 7.60 5.97 19.29
C SER A 9 6.15 5.84 19.75
N LEU A 10 5.95 5.96 21.06
CA LEU A 10 4.64 6.04 21.68
C LEU A 10 4.32 7.50 21.97
N LYS A 11 3.06 7.91 21.78
CA LYS A 11 2.60 9.22 22.26
C LYS A 11 2.91 9.35 23.75
N GLY A 12 3.61 10.43 24.14
CA GLY A 12 4.03 10.66 25.53
C GLY A 12 5.45 10.18 25.84
N ALA A 13 6.17 9.58 24.88
CA ALA A 13 7.62 9.43 24.97
C ALA A 13 8.33 10.81 24.97
N SER A 14 9.64 10.83 25.26
CA SER A 14 10.41 12.07 25.23
C SER A 14 10.34 12.76 23.86
N SER A 15 10.50 14.09 23.82
CA SER A 15 10.52 14.86 22.55
C SER A 15 11.53 14.25 21.58
N VAL A 16 12.74 13.95 22.05
CA VAL A 16 13.80 13.32 21.25
C VAL A 16 13.37 11.97 20.63
N ALA A 17 12.61 11.15 21.37
CA ALA A 17 12.13 9.87 20.86
C ALA A 17 11.03 10.05 19.81
N THR A 18 10.12 11.01 20.02
CA THR A 18 9.01 11.29 19.12
C THR A 18 9.48 11.99 17.84
N ASP A 19 10.40 12.93 17.96
CA ASP A 19 10.96 13.72 16.84
C ASP A 19 11.85 12.87 15.91
N THR A 20 12.36 11.74 16.40
CA THR A 20 13.22 10.82 15.63
C THR A 20 12.47 9.57 15.13
N ALA A 21 11.20 9.40 15.48
CA ALA A 21 10.44 8.20 15.10
C ALA A 21 9.88 8.30 13.67
N GLN A 22 9.84 7.17 12.98
CA GLN A 22 9.21 7.05 11.67
C GLN A 22 7.71 6.79 11.81
N ILE A 23 7.30 6.13 12.90
CA ILE A 23 5.92 5.80 13.21
C ILE A 23 5.65 6.18 14.66
N ILE A 24 4.51 6.82 14.91
CA ILE A 24 4.07 7.19 16.26
C ILE A 24 2.74 6.50 16.56
N PHE A 25 2.69 5.71 17.64
CA PHE A 25 1.43 5.13 18.14
C PHE A 25 0.68 6.14 19.01
N MET A 26 -0.43 6.64 18.46
CA MET A 26 -1.17 7.77 19.01
C MET A 26 -2.01 7.44 20.26
N ASP A 27 -2.25 6.16 20.54
CA ASP A 27 -2.85 5.69 21.79
C ASP A 27 -1.83 5.57 22.93
N GLY A 28 -0.53 5.71 22.65
CA GLY A 28 0.53 5.62 23.64
C GLY A 28 0.82 4.20 24.11
N THR A 29 0.26 3.18 23.45
CA THR A 29 0.42 1.76 23.81
C THR A 29 1.02 0.96 22.64
N LEU A 30 1.38 -0.30 22.88
CA LEU A 30 1.87 -1.21 21.84
C LEU A 30 0.74 -1.97 21.12
N GLU A 31 -0.53 -1.68 21.40
CA GLU A 31 -1.67 -2.41 20.83
C GLU A 31 -1.72 -2.33 19.30
N ARG A 32 -1.20 -1.25 18.71
CA ARG A 32 -1.14 -1.06 17.25
C ARG A 32 -0.02 -1.83 16.56
N LEU A 33 0.90 -2.45 17.30
CA LEU A 33 2.05 -3.14 16.71
C LEU A 33 1.62 -4.31 15.83
N GLN A 34 0.64 -5.09 16.28
CA GLN A 34 0.10 -6.20 15.48
C GLN A 34 -0.58 -5.70 14.21
N THR A 35 -1.39 -4.63 14.31
CA THR A 35 -2.04 -4.01 13.14
C THR A 35 -1.02 -3.45 12.16
N LEU A 36 0.08 -2.87 12.65
CA LEU A 36 1.16 -2.39 11.80
C LEU A 36 1.78 -3.52 10.98
N PHE A 37 2.11 -4.66 11.61
CA PHE A 37 2.64 -5.82 10.88
C PHE A 37 1.65 -6.36 9.85
N GLN A 38 0.36 -6.49 10.22
CA GLN A 38 -0.68 -6.92 9.29
C GLN A 38 -0.80 -5.99 8.07
N LEU A 39 -0.73 -4.67 8.30
CA LEU A 39 -0.79 -3.69 7.22
C LEU A 39 0.47 -3.75 6.34
N SER A 40 1.64 -3.98 6.94
CA SER A 40 2.88 -4.17 6.19
C SER A 40 2.82 -5.43 5.30
N ASP A 41 2.36 -6.56 5.83
CA ASP A 41 2.21 -7.80 5.05
C ASP A 41 1.21 -7.64 3.90
N GLU A 42 0.09 -6.96 4.16
CA GLU A 42 -0.91 -6.69 3.13
C GLU A 42 -0.39 -5.71 2.06
N PHE A 43 0.35 -4.67 2.48
CA PHE A 43 1.02 -3.75 1.57
C PHE A 43 2.02 -4.48 0.67
N GLU A 44 2.82 -5.39 1.23
CA GLU A 44 3.79 -6.15 0.44
C GLU A 44 3.11 -7.06 -0.60
N GLN A 45 2.03 -7.74 -0.21
CA GLN A 45 1.25 -8.58 -1.14
C GLN A 45 0.62 -7.76 -2.27
N THR A 46 -0.01 -6.64 -1.94
CA THR A 46 -0.65 -5.76 -2.93
C THR A 46 0.36 -5.08 -3.84
N MET A 47 1.51 -4.65 -3.32
CA MET A 47 2.58 -4.05 -4.13
C MET A 47 3.24 -5.08 -5.05
N ASN A 48 3.41 -6.33 -4.61
CA ASN A 48 3.89 -7.41 -5.46
C ASN A 48 2.90 -7.65 -6.63
N GLY A 49 1.60 -7.72 -6.34
CA GLY A 49 0.56 -7.80 -7.37
C GLY A 49 0.61 -6.64 -8.36
N ASN A 50 0.77 -5.41 -7.87
CA ASN A 50 0.94 -4.21 -8.70
C ASN A 50 2.18 -4.29 -9.61
N LEU A 51 3.32 -4.74 -9.05
CA LEU A 51 4.57 -4.90 -9.79
C LEU A 51 4.40 -5.91 -10.93
N VAL A 52 3.82 -7.09 -10.64
CA VAL A 52 3.52 -8.10 -11.65
C VAL A 52 2.57 -7.56 -12.70
N GLY A 53 1.49 -6.88 -12.29
CA GLY A 53 0.53 -6.25 -13.19
C GLY A 53 1.13 -5.16 -14.10
N SER A 54 2.22 -4.53 -13.67
CA SER A 54 2.92 -3.50 -14.44
C SER A 54 3.98 -4.09 -15.38
N ILE A 55 4.72 -5.12 -14.95
CA ILE A 55 5.82 -5.72 -15.72
C ILE A 55 5.30 -6.69 -16.79
N VAL A 56 4.37 -7.57 -16.43
CA VAL A 56 3.91 -8.66 -17.32
C VAL A 56 3.36 -8.15 -18.64
N PRO A 57 2.50 -7.10 -18.70
CA PRO A 57 2.05 -6.53 -19.96
C PRO A 57 3.20 -5.98 -20.81
N GLY A 58 4.22 -5.38 -20.19
CA GLY A 58 5.42 -4.92 -20.90
C GLY A 58 6.17 -6.07 -21.58
N VAL A 59 6.40 -7.17 -20.85
CA VAL A 59 7.07 -8.37 -21.39
C VAL A 59 6.26 -8.99 -22.53
N ILE A 60 4.94 -9.13 -22.35
CA ILE A 60 4.04 -9.66 -23.39
C ILE A 60 4.04 -8.77 -24.62
N ASN A 61 4.02 -7.44 -24.45
CA ASN A 61 4.05 -6.49 -25.55
C ASN A 61 5.34 -6.61 -26.36
N ILE A 62 6.50 -6.64 -25.69
CA ILE A 62 7.80 -6.86 -26.35
C ILE A 62 7.80 -8.17 -27.14
N ALA A 63 7.37 -9.28 -26.52
CA ALA A 63 7.30 -10.57 -27.19
C ALA A 63 6.33 -10.55 -28.39
N GLY A 64 5.15 -9.94 -28.25
CA GLY A 64 4.17 -9.81 -29.33
C GLY A 64 4.73 -9.06 -30.54
N VAL A 65 5.46 -7.96 -30.30
CA VAL A 65 6.09 -7.19 -31.39
C VAL A 65 7.09 -8.06 -32.16
N PHE A 66 7.95 -8.81 -31.47
CA PHE A 66 9.00 -9.60 -32.12
C PHE A 66 8.50 -10.90 -32.78
N PHE A 67 7.54 -11.60 -32.16
CA PHE A 67 7.10 -12.91 -32.65
C PHE A 67 5.83 -12.85 -33.51
N LEU A 68 4.92 -11.91 -33.21
CA LEU A 68 3.60 -11.81 -33.84
C LEU A 68 3.44 -10.53 -34.67
N HIS A 69 4.47 -9.67 -34.71
CA HIS A 69 4.46 -8.38 -35.42
C HIS A 69 3.28 -7.48 -35.02
N THR A 70 2.88 -7.53 -33.74
CA THR A 70 1.79 -6.70 -33.24
C THR A 70 2.15 -5.21 -33.31
N GLY A 71 1.20 -4.39 -33.75
CA GLY A 71 1.38 -2.94 -33.88
C GLY A 71 1.13 -2.16 -32.58
N ILE A 72 1.37 -0.84 -32.65
CA ILE A 72 1.28 0.10 -31.53
C ILE A 72 -0.08 0.06 -30.82
N ALA A 73 -1.18 -0.14 -31.56
CA ALA A 73 -2.53 -0.21 -31.00
C ALA A 73 -2.69 -1.32 -29.95
N VAL A 74 -2.15 -2.51 -30.22
CA VAL A 74 -2.18 -3.64 -29.27
C VAL A 74 -1.33 -3.31 -28.04
N GLY A 75 -0.16 -2.70 -28.24
CA GLY A 75 0.72 -2.27 -27.16
C GLY A 75 0.08 -1.24 -26.24
N MET A 76 -0.63 -0.25 -26.80
CA MET A 76 -1.40 0.73 -26.03
C MET A 76 -2.52 0.06 -25.23
N GLY A 77 -3.26 -0.87 -25.83
CA GLY A 77 -4.30 -1.64 -25.14
C GLY A 77 -3.74 -2.40 -23.94
N LEU A 78 -2.62 -3.11 -24.13
CA LEU A 78 -1.94 -3.85 -23.06
C LEU A 78 -1.45 -2.93 -21.94
N TYR A 79 -0.91 -1.76 -22.28
CA TYR A 79 -0.44 -0.78 -21.31
C TYR A 79 -1.59 -0.24 -20.44
N TYR A 80 -2.71 0.14 -21.04
CA TYR A 80 -3.86 0.64 -20.29
C TYR A 80 -4.49 -0.46 -19.43
N LEU A 81 -4.59 -1.69 -19.93
CA LEU A 81 -5.06 -2.82 -19.14
C LEU A 81 -4.16 -3.08 -17.93
N GLY A 82 -2.83 -3.10 -18.13
CA GLY A 82 -1.86 -3.23 -17.05
C GLY A 82 -2.00 -2.12 -16.00
N SER A 83 -2.15 -0.87 -16.46
CA SER A 83 -2.33 0.29 -15.59
C SER A 83 -3.62 0.20 -14.76
N LEU A 84 -4.74 -0.22 -15.36
CA LEU A 84 -6.01 -0.41 -14.65
C LEU A 84 -5.91 -1.51 -13.59
N VAL A 85 -5.24 -2.62 -13.93
CA VAL A 85 -4.98 -3.71 -12.97
C VAL A 85 -4.09 -3.22 -11.82
N GLY A 86 -3.02 -2.47 -12.11
CA GLY A 86 -2.15 -1.88 -11.10
C GLY A 86 -2.89 -0.93 -10.15
N LEU A 87 -3.74 -0.06 -10.69
CA LEU A 87 -4.64 0.80 -9.90
C LEU A 87 -5.60 -0.02 -9.04
N GLY A 88 -6.12 -1.14 -9.56
CA GLY A 88 -6.95 -2.07 -8.79
C GLY A 88 -6.20 -2.60 -7.56
N TYR A 89 -4.95 -3.06 -7.74
CA TYR A 89 -4.13 -3.56 -6.63
C TYR A 89 -3.82 -2.50 -5.57
N THR A 90 -3.52 -1.25 -5.98
CA THR A 90 -3.18 -0.18 -5.03
C THR A 90 -4.40 0.35 -4.27
N LEU A 91 -5.60 0.30 -4.87
CA LEU A 91 -6.84 0.73 -4.23
C LEU A 91 -7.54 -0.38 -3.43
N TYR A 92 -7.20 -1.65 -3.66
CA TYR A 92 -7.80 -2.78 -2.97
C TYR A 92 -7.78 -2.67 -1.43
N PRO A 93 -6.66 -2.29 -0.78
CA PRO A 93 -6.62 -2.15 0.68
C PRO A 93 -7.58 -1.09 1.22
N LEU A 94 -7.80 0.00 0.46
CA LEU A 94 -8.71 1.08 0.85
C LEU A 94 -10.16 0.58 0.88
N VAL A 95 -10.57 -0.19 -0.12
CA VAL A 95 -11.93 -0.77 -0.19
C VAL A 95 -12.12 -1.81 0.91
N LYS A 96 -11.11 -2.65 1.16
CA LYS A 96 -11.16 -3.71 2.18
C LYS A 96 -11.29 -3.15 3.61
N HIS A 97 -10.72 -1.98 3.89
CA HIS A 97 -10.70 -1.38 5.23
C HIS A 97 -11.73 -0.25 5.41
N GLN A 98 -12.58 0.03 4.43
CA GLN A 98 -13.53 1.14 4.46
C GLN A 98 -14.62 1.00 5.54
N ASP A 99 -14.92 -0.23 5.98
CA ASP A 99 -16.04 -0.56 6.88
C ASP A 99 -15.78 -0.36 8.39
N LYS A 100 -14.69 0.31 8.80
CA LYS A 100 -14.29 0.41 10.23
C LYS A 100 -14.22 1.82 10.83
N THR A 101 -14.96 2.79 10.29
CA THR A 101 -15.21 4.05 11.01
C THR A 101 -16.55 3.94 11.74
N PRO A 102 -16.59 3.55 13.03
CA PRO A 102 -17.80 3.75 13.81
C PRO A 102 -17.99 5.27 13.96
N VAL A 103 -19.04 5.78 13.33
CA VAL A 103 -19.61 7.11 13.55
C VAL A 103 -20.04 7.19 15.01
N LEU A 104 -19.11 7.50 15.91
CA LEU A 104 -19.36 7.67 17.35
C LEU A 104 -19.04 9.08 17.85
N ILE A 105 -18.75 10.03 16.96
CA ILE A 105 -18.48 11.41 17.34
C ILE A 105 -19.78 12.25 17.41
N GLU A 106 -20.89 11.81 16.80
CA GLU A 106 -22.11 12.63 16.75
C GLU A 106 -23.10 12.39 17.92
N GLN A 107 -22.89 11.38 18.76
CA GLN A 107 -23.84 11.03 19.83
C GLN A 107 -23.41 11.52 21.24
N ARG A 108 -22.40 12.40 21.33
CA ARG A 108 -21.92 12.94 22.61
C ARG A 108 -22.30 14.41 22.86
N GLU A 109 -23.13 15.00 22.00
CA GLU A 109 -23.62 16.38 22.13
C GLU A 109 -25.17 16.48 22.25
N LEU A 110 -25.82 15.44 22.77
CA LEU A 110 -27.22 15.51 23.22
C LEU A 110 -27.35 15.13 24.70
#